data_AF-A0A520DDN2-F1
#
_entry.id   AF-A0A520DDN2-F1
#
_cell.length_a   1.000
_cell.length_b   1.000
_cell.length_c   1.000
_cell.angle_alpha   90.00
_cell.angle_beta   90.00
_cell.angle_gamma   90.00
#
_symmetry.space_group_name_H-M   'P 1'
#
loop_
_entity.id
_entity.type
_entity.pdbx_description
1 polymer ?
#
loop_
_entity_poly.entity_id
_entity_poly.type
_entity_poly.pdbx_seq_one_letter_code
_entity_poly.pdbx_strand_id
1 'polypeptide(L)'
;MNTTFFPETPAEPDDVPALVARLADALLRRGAMLATAESCTGGLIAGACTDLAGSSAWFDRGYVSYSNEAKAELLGVDAALIAANGAVSEPVARAMAEGAVARTNGRARVAVAVTGVAGPTGGSADKPVGTVWFGWAVDG
;
A
#
# COMPACT_ATOMS: atom_id res chain seq x y z
N MET A 1 18.30 42.59 11.16
CA MET A 1 17.51 41.51 10.52
C MET A 1 18.49 40.40 10.21
N ASN A 2 18.48 39.33 11.01
CA ASN A 2 19.45 38.22 10.88
C ASN A 2 18.72 37.03 10.27
N THR A 3 18.98 36.76 9.00
CA THR A 3 18.40 35.61 8.28
C THR A 3 19.33 34.44 8.47
N THR A 4 19.05 33.58 9.45
CA THR A 4 19.76 32.31 9.59
C THR A 4 19.33 31.39 8.46
N PHE A 5 20.25 31.11 7.54
CA PHE A 5 20.09 30.11 6.49
C PHE A 5 20.31 28.73 7.13
N PHE A 6 19.25 27.94 7.28
CA PHE A 6 19.39 26.52 7.56
C PHE A 6 19.58 25.81 6.23
N PRO A 7 20.73 25.17 5.96
CA PRO A 7 20.79 24.23 4.85
C PRO A 7 19.93 23.04 5.27
N GLU A 8 18.76 22.86 4.64
CA GLU A 8 18.12 21.55 4.65
C GLU A 8 18.98 20.63 3.80
N THR A 9 19.92 19.95 4.45
CA THR A 9 20.48 18.71 3.91
C THR A 9 19.27 17.79 3.65
N PRO A 10 19.09 17.22 2.45
CA PRO A 10 18.07 16.20 2.27
C PRO A 10 18.38 15.10 3.29
N ALA A 11 17.44 14.82 4.19
CA ALA A 11 17.58 13.68 5.08
C ALA A 11 17.92 12.45 4.21
N GLU A 12 18.88 11.62 4.65
CA GLU A 12 19.04 10.31 4.02
C GLU A 12 17.66 9.65 3.96
N PRO A 13 17.31 9.01 2.84
CA PRO A 13 16.01 8.37 2.72
C PRO A 13 15.88 7.37 3.88
N ASP A 14 14.86 7.57 4.72
CA ASP A 14 14.56 6.63 5.80
C ASP A 14 14.52 5.21 5.23
N ASP A 15 15.24 4.29 5.88
CA ASP A 15 15.14 2.89 5.52
C ASP A 15 13.73 2.36 5.84
N VAL A 16 13.38 1.21 5.26
CA VAL A 16 12.05 0.62 5.45
C VAL A 16 11.72 0.40 6.94
N PRO A 17 12.63 -0.12 7.78
CA PRO A 17 12.40 -0.23 9.22
C PRO A 17 12.04 1.10 9.91
N ALA A 18 12.75 2.19 9.61
CA ALA A 18 12.45 3.50 10.18
C ALA A 18 11.06 4.02 9.75
N LEU A 19 10.69 3.84 8.48
CA LEU A 19 9.36 4.19 7.98
C LEU A 19 8.25 3.38 8.67
N VAL A 20 8.47 2.08 8.86
CA VAL A 20 7.52 1.19 9.56
C VAL A 20 7.36 1.62 11.03
N ALA A 21 8.44 1.97 11.72
CA ALA A 21 8.38 2.46 13.10
C ALA A 21 7.56 3.76 13.22
N ARG A 22 7.73 4.70 12.28
CA ARG A 22 6.95 5.94 12.22
C ARG A 22 5.47 5.67 11.92
N LEU A 23 5.18 4.72 11.04
CA LEU A 23 3.81 4.31 10.72
C LEU A 23 3.12 3.68 11.93
N ALA A 24 3.81 2.77 12.62
CA ALA A 24 3.32 2.12 13.84
C ALA A 24 2.94 3.14 14.90
N ASP A 25 3.85 4.07 15.19
CA ASP A 25 3.65 5.15 16.16
C ASP A 25 2.47 6.05 15.79
N ALA A 26 2.31 6.39 14.51
CA ALA A 26 1.16 7.17 14.03
C ALA A 26 -0.18 6.42 14.19
N LEU A 27 -0.22 5.13 13.90
CA LEU A 27 -1.42 4.29 14.00
C LEU A 27 -1.81 4.03 15.46
N LEU A 28 -0.84 3.72 16.32
CA LEU A 28 -1.03 3.52 17.76
C LEU A 28 -1.62 4.76 18.43
N ARG A 29 -1.10 5.96 18.12
CA ARG A 29 -1.67 7.22 18.62
C ARG A 29 -3.12 7.46 18.21
N ARG A 30 -3.53 6.94 17.05
CA ARG A 30 -4.89 7.06 16.52
C ARG A 30 -5.80 5.92 16.98
N GLY A 31 -5.26 4.88 17.63
CA GLY A 31 -5.99 3.65 17.91
C GLY A 31 -6.50 2.97 16.63
N ALA A 32 -5.80 3.16 15.51
CA ALA A 32 -6.18 2.65 14.20
C ALA A 32 -5.38 1.41 13.83
N MET A 33 -5.99 0.51 13.05
CA MET A 33 -5.29 -0.64 12.47
C MET A 33 -5.14 -0.50 10.96
N LEU A 34 -4.03 -1.05 10.44
CA LEU A 34 -3.66 -1.11 9.04
C LEU A 34 -4.03 -2.47 8.41
N ALA A 35 -4.50 -2.44 7.17
CA ALA A 35 -4.50 -3.58 6.26
C ALA A 35 -3.64 -3.28 5.01
N THR A 36 -3.08 -4.30 4.36
CA THR A 36 -2.36 -4.14 3.09
C THR A 36 -3.02 -4.90 1.95
N ALA A 37 -2.96 -4.37 0.73
CA ALA A 37 -3.33 -5.08 -0.51
C ALA A 37 -2.17 -5.05 -1.50
N GLU A 38 -1.56 -6.20 -1.74
CA GLU A 38 -0.28 -6.31 -2.43
C GLU A 38 -0.42 -7.17 -3.69
N SER A 39 0.05 -6.64 -4.82
CA SER A 39 0.25 -7.41 -6.05
C SER A 39 1.74 -7.62 -6.27
N CYS A 40 2.43 -6.68 -6.93
CA CYS A 40 3.84 -6.85 -7.35
C CYS A 40 4.84 -6.93 -6.18
N THR A 41 4.49 -6.50 -4.97
CA THR A 41 5.32 -6.62 -3.78
C THR A 41 5.18 -7.98 -3.08
N GLY A 42 4.19 -8.80 -3.44
CA GLY A 42 4.11 -10.19 -2.99
C GLY A 42 4.03 -10.41 -1.48
N GLY A 43 3.60 -9.41 -0.69
CA GLY A 43 3.54 -9.50 0.77
C GLY A 43 4.71 -8.85 1.50
N LEU A 44 5.67 -8.24 0.80
CA LEU A 44 6.84 -7.59 1.42
C LEU A 44 6.46 -6.39 2.29
N ILE A 45 5.36 -5.69 2.00
CA ILE A 45 4.90 -4.57 2.85
C ILE A 45 4.34 -5.13 4.16
N ALA A 46 3.49 -6.15 4.09
CA ALA A 46 3.02 -6.86 5.26
C ALA A 46 4.18 -7.44 6.07
N GLY A 47 5.16 -8.09 5.41
CA GLY A 47 6.36 -8.63 6.03
C GLY A 47 7.13 -7.58 6.82
N ALA A 48 7.45 -6.44 6.17
CA ALA A 48 8.13 -5.33 6.83
C ALA A 48 7.35 -4.77 8.02
N CYS A 49 6.01 -4.69 7.94
CA CYS A 49 5.18 -4.29 9.07
C CYS A 49 5.24 -5.29 10.21
N THR A 50 5.19 -6.59 9.91
CA THR A 50 5.17 -7.66 10.91
C THR A 50 6.54 -7.97 11.52
N ASP A 51 7.62 -7.59 10.85
CA ASP A 51 8.99 -7.67 11.38
C ASP A 51 9.23 -6.73 12.56
N LEU A 52 8.46 -5.63 12.65
CA LEU A 52 8.48 -4.76 13.83
C LEU A 52 7.77 -5.43 15.01
N ALA A 53 8.49 -5.60 16.12
CA ALA A 53 7.92 -6.11 17.37
C ALA A 53 6.72 -5.26 17.84
N GLY A 54 5.63 -5.92 18.24
CA GLY A 54 4.39 -5.24 18.64
C GLY A 54 3.44 -4.91 17.49
N SER A 55 3.73 -5.38 16.26
CA SER A 55 2.86 -5.21 15.08
C SER A 55 1.41 -5.62 15.28
N SER A 56 1.12 -6.61 16.13
CA SER A 56 -0.24 -7.04 16.47
C SER A 56 -1.13 -5.94 17.05
N ALA A 57 -0.55 -4.85 17.57
CA ALA A 57 -1.31 -3.73 18.12
C ALA A 57 -1.82 -2.73 17.06
N TRP A 58 -1.30 -2.78 15.83
CA TRP A 58 -1.60 -1.77 14.79
C TRP A 58 -1.70 -2.33 13.36
N PHE A 59 -1.41 -3.62 13.14
CA PHE A 59 -1.56 -4.31 11.87
C PHE A 59 -2.62 -5.41 11.99
N ASP A 60 -3.65 -5.39 11.15
CA ASP A 60 -4.74 -6.39 11.16
C ASP A 60 -4.44 -7.57 10.22
N ARG A 61 -4.17 -7.30 8.93
CA ARG A 61 -3.92 -8.34 7.92
C ARG A 61 -3.30 -7.78 6.64
N GLY A 62 -2.78 -8.68 5.81
CA GLY A 62 -2.41 -8.39 4.42
C GLY A 62 -3.16 -9.28 3.42
N TYR A 63 -3.42 -8.74 2.24
CA TYR A 63 -4.00 -9.44 1.09
C TYR A 63 -2.97 -9.49 -0.03
N VAL A 64 -2.52 -10.68 -0.41
CA VAL A 64 -1.72 -10.85 -1.63
C VAL A 64 -2.66 -11.21 -2.78
N SER A 65 -2.93 -10.25 -3.65
CA SER A 65 -3.92 -10.33 -4.74
C SER A 65 -3.25 -10.22 -6.12
N TYR A 66 -2.35 -11.15 -6.40
CA TYR A 66 -1.46 -11.07 -7.56
C TYR A 66 -2.19 -11.09 -8.91
N SER A 67 -3.16 -12.00 -9.09
CA SER A 67 -3.95 -12.09 -10.32
C SER A 67 -5.14 -11.12 -10.33
N ASN A 68 -5.75 -10.94 -11.50
CA ASN A 68 -6.97 -10.12 -11.63
C ASN A 68 -8.14 -10.77 -10.87
N GLU A 69 -8.23 -12.09 -10.92
CA GLU A 69 -9.22 -12.90 -10.21
C GLU A 69 -9.05 -12.73 -8.71
N ALA A 70 -7.81 -12.77 -8.20
CA ALA A 70 -7.54 -12.56 -6.78
C ALA A 70 -7.92 -11.14 -6.32
N LYS A 71 -7.74 -10.11 -7.17
CA LYS A 71 -8.22 -8.74 -6.87
C LYS A 71 -9.74 -8.71 -6.74
N ALA A 72 -10.47 -9.43 -7.60
CA ALA A 72 -11.92 -9.52 -7.51
C ALA A 72 -12.38 -10.33 -6.28
N GLU A 73 -11.84 -11.53 -6.08
CA GLU A 73 -12.26 -12.44 -5.01
C GLU A 73 -11.93 -11.93 -3.61
N LEU A 74 -10.68 -11.49 -3.40
CA LEU A 74 -10.19 -11.11 -2.08
C LEU A 74 -10.60 -9.68 -1.70
N LEU A 75 -10.60 -8.77 -2.66
CA LEU A 75 -10.78 -7.34 -2.41
C LEU A 75 -12.11 -6.79 -2.95
N GLY A 76 -12.80 -7.51 -3.84
CA GLY A 76 -14.04 -7.02 -4.45
C GLY A 76 -13.81 -5.99 -5.55
N VAL A 77 -12.61 -5.95 -6.14
CA VAL A 77 -12.34 -5.07 -7.29
C VAL A 77 -13.17 -5.55 -8.48
N ASP A 78 -13.95 -4.64 -9.07
CA ASP A 78 -14.77 -4.96 -10.24
C ASP A 78 -13.90 -5.40 -11.43
N ALA A 79 -14.18 -6.59 -11.97
CA ALA A 79 -13.51 -7.12 -13.14
C ALA A 79 -13.65 -6.19 -14.37
N ALA A 80 -14.77 -5.47 -14.49
CA ALA A 80 -14.98 -4.49 -15.55
C ALA A 80 -14.03 -3.28 -15.43
N LEU A 81 -13.73 -2.86 -14.19
CA LEU A 81 -12.76 -1.78 -13.92
C LEU A 81 -11.35 -2.19 -14.34
N ILE A 82 -10.96 -3.44 -14.05
CA ILE A 82 -9.68 -4.02 -14.47
C ILE A 82 -9.62 -4.15 -15.99
N ALA A 83 -10.68 -4.63 -16.64
CA ALA A 83 -10.74 -4.76 -18.09
C ALA A 83 -10.59 -3.41 -18.82
N ALA A 84 -11.22 -2.35 -18.28
CA ALA A 84 -11.20 -1.03 -18.89
C ALA A 84 -9.86 -0.28 -18.69
N ASN A 85 -9.20 -0.45 -17.55
CA ASN A 85 -8.04 0.38 -17.16
C ASN A 85 -6.73 -0.40 -17.09
N GLY A 86 -6.79 -1.73 -17.07
CA GLY A 86 -5.69 -2.62 -16.73
C GLY A 86 -5.41 -2.66 -15.23
N ALA A 87 -4.85 -3.78 -14.76
CA ALA A 87 -4.56 -4.01 -13.34
C ALA A 87 -3.57 -3.01 -12.72
N VAL A 88 -2.66 -2.47 -13.54
CA VAL A 88 -1.70 -1.43 -13.14
C VAL A 88 -2.27 -0.07 -13.56
N SER A 89 -3.08 0.53 -12.70
CA SER A 89 -3.76 1.80 -12.93
C SER A 89 -4.24 2.43 -11.61
N GLU A 90 -4.46 3.75 -11.62
CA GLU A 90 -5.05 4.48 -10.49
C GLU A 90 -6.37 3.88 -9.99
N PRO A 91 -7.42 3.68 -10.83
CA PRO A 91 -8.70 3.20 -10.35
C PRO A 91 -8.63 1.82 -9.70
N VAL A 92 -7.75 0.93 -10.20
CA VAL A 92 -7.55 -0.38 -9.59
C VAL A 92 -6.82 -0.26 -8.26
N ALA A 93 -5.78 0.56 -8.14
CA ALA A 93 -5.08 0.78 -6.88
C ALA A 93 -6.02 1.36 -5.79
N ARG A 94 -6.88 2.31 -6.17
CA ARG A 94 -7.92 2.86 -5.29
C ARG A 94 -8.90 1.78 -4.82
N ALA A 95 -9.49 1.04 -5.76
CA ALA A 95 -10.44 -0.03 -5.46
C ALA A 95 -9.82 -1.14 -4.59
N MET A 96 -8.53 -1.45 -4.78
CA MET A 96 -7.80 -2.39 -3.92
C MET A 96 -7.68 -1.87 -2.48
N ALA A 97 -7.40 -0.58 -2.27
CA ALA A 97 -7.28 0.00 -0.93
C ALA A 97 -8.63 0.05 -0.20
N GLU A 98 -9.67 0.51 -0.88
CA GLU A 98 -11.05 0.54 -0.36
C GLU A 98 -11.54 -0.89 -0.03
N GLY A 99 -11.30 -1.83 -0.95
CA GLY A 99 -11.59 -3.25 -0.75
C GLY A 99 -10.88 -3.83 0.45
N ALA A 100 -9.59 -3.53 0.64
CA ALA A 100 -8.82 -4.01 1.79
C ALA A 100 -9.44 -3.57 3.12
N VAL A 101 -9.85 -2.30 3.26
CA VAL A 101 -10.55 -1.80 4.45
C VAL A 101 -11.89 -2.52 4.62
N ALA A 102 -12.72 -2.55 3.58
CA ALA A 102 -14.06 -3.14 3.63
C ALA A 102 -14.04 -4.60 4.09
N ARG A 103 -13.02 -5.36 3.67
CA ARG A 103 -12.86 -6.80 3.97
C ARG A 103 -12.39 -7.10 5.39
N THR A 104 -11.98 -6.08 6.15
CA THR A 104 -11.63 -6.23 7.56
C THR A 104 -12.84 -6.22 8.51
N ASN A 105 -14.04 -5.95 7.99
CA ASN A 105 -15.27 -5.81 8.78
C ASN A 105 -15.13 -4.76 9.90
N GLY A 106 -14.52 -3.61 9.58
CA GLY A 106 -14.38 -2.46 10.47
C GLY A 106 -13.21 -2.53 11.46
N ARG A 107 -12.36 -3.58 11.40
CA ARG A 107 -11.17 -3.70 12.25
C ARG A 107 -10.06 -2.74 11.82
N ALA A 108 -9.76 -2.69 10.54
CA ALA A 108 -8.84 -1.72 9.97
C ALA A 108 -9.63 -0.54 9.39
N ARG A 109 -9.08 0.66 9.57
CA ARG A 109 -9.59 1.90 8.94
C ARG A 109 -8.56 2.55 8.03
N VAL A 110 -7.37 1.96 7.95
CA VAL A 110 -6.29 2.40 7.09
C VAL A 110 -5.90 1.24 6.20
N ALA A 111 -5.70 1.48 4.92
CA ALA A 111 -5.07 0.52 4.03
C ALA A 111 -4.13 1.17 3.04
N VAL A 112 -3.10 0.41 2.65
CA VAL A 112 -2.26 0.70 1.49
C VAL A 112 -2.42 -0.41 0.46
N ALA A 113 -2.55 -0.03 -0.80
CA ALA A 113 -2.61 -0.95 -1.93
C ALA A 113 -1.50 -0.68 -2.93
N VAL A 114 -0.92 -1.75 -3.50
CA VAL A 114 0.16 -1.66 -4.49
C VAL A 114 -0.09 -2.58 -5.66
N THR A 115 -0.10 -2.01 -6.87
CA THR A 115 -0.18 -2.72 -8.14
C THR A 115 0.82 -2.14 -9.14
N GLY A 116 1.60 -2.98 -9.81
CA GLY A 116 2.72 -2.52 -10.63
C GLY A 116 3.26 -3.59 -11.57
N VAL A 117 4.14 -3.15 -12.48
CA VAL A 117 4.88 -4.02 -13.39
C VAL A 117 6.30 -4.17 -12.84
N ALA A 118 6.56 -5.20 -12.03
CA ALA A 118 7.89 -5.42 -11.44
C ALA A 118 8.97 -5.72 -12.49
N GLY A 119 8.60 -6.30 -13.64
CA GLY A 119 9.53 -6.75 -14.67
C GLY A 119 9.99 -8.20 -14.49
N PRO A 120 10.92 -8.68 -15.33
CA PRO A 120 11.60 -7.94 -16.40
C PRO A 120 10.74 -7.72 -17.67
N THR A 121 9.58 -8.37 -17.76
CA THR A 121 8.63 -8.26 -18.88
C THR A 121 7.31 -7.62 -18.45
N GLY A 122 6.37 -7.44 -19.39
CA GLY A 122 5.00 -6.97 -19.08
C GLY A 122 4.81 -5.45 -19.12
N GLY A 123 5.87 -4.68 -19.41
CA GLY A 123 5.76 -3.25 -19.67
C GLY A 123 5.24 -2.94 -21.08
N SER A 124 4.57 -1.81 -21.22
CA SER A 124 4.21 -1.18 -22.51
C SER A 124 4.81 0.23 -22.60
N ALA A 125 4.65 0.91 -23.74
CA ALA A 125 5.06 2.31 -23.87
C ALA A 125 4.36 3.23 -22.84
N ASP A 126 3.08 2.99 -22.59
CA ASP A 126 2.28 3.77 -21.64
C ASP A 126 2.51 3.34 -20.18
N LYS A 127 2.96 2.10 -19.96
CA LYS A 127 3.16 1.49 -18.63
C LYS A 127 4.45 0.68 -18.61
N PRO A 128 5.63 1.34 -18.60
CA PRO A 128 6.91 0.64 -18.66
C PRO A 128 7.13 -0.25 -17.42
N VAL A 129 8.04 -1.20 -17.54
CA VAL A 129 8.58 -1.94 -16.39
C VAL A 129 9.07 -0.96 -15.33
N GLY A 130 8.75 -1.22 -14.06
CA GLY A 130 8.99 -0.31 -12.94
C GLY A 130 7.83 0.63 -12.63
N THR A 131 6.78 0.68 -13.46
CA THR A 131 5.57 1.46 -13.13
C THR A 131 4.84 0.82 -11.96
N VAL A 132 4.58 1.60 -10.92
CA VAL A 132 3.84 1.19 -9.71
C VAL A 132 2.80 2.24 -9.37
N TRP A 133 1.59 1.79 -9.07
CA TRP A 133 0.52 2.59 -8.49
C TRP A 133 0.35 2.23 -7.02
N PHE A 134 0.20 3.28 -6.21
CA PHE A 134 -0.10 3.20 -4.79
C PHE A 134 -1.50 3.76 -4.55
N GLY A 135 -2.30 3.05 -3.77
CA GLY A 135 -3.61 3.50 -3.28
C GLY A 135 -3.62 3.55 -1.76
N TRP A 136 -4.36 4.49 -1.19
CA TRP A 136 -4.54 4.63 0.25
C TRP A 136 -6.02 4.81 0.58
N ALA A 137 -6.47 4.17 1.65
CA ALA A 137 -7.74 4.45 2.30
C ALA A 137 -7.46 4.83 3.74
N VAL A 138 -8.06 5.91 4.23
CA VAL A 138 -7.86 6.42 5.60
C VAL A 138 -9.22 6.86 6.14
N ASP A 139 -9.59 6.33 7.30
CA ASP A 139 -10.86 6.54 8.00
C ASP A 139 -12.11 5.89 7.37
N GLY A 140 -11.91 4.99 6.40
CA GLY A 140 -12.99 4.33 5.65
C GLY A 140 -13.52 5.21 4.52
#